data_AF-A0A3N5HWR4-F1
#
_entry.id   AF-A0A3N5HWR4-F1
#
_cell.length_a   1.000
_cell.length_b   1.000
_cell.length_c   1.000
_cell.angle_alpha   90.00
_cell.angle_beta   90.00
_cell.angle_gamma   90.00
#
_symmetry.space_group_name_H-M   'P 1'
#
loop_
_entity.id
_entity.type
_entity.pdbx_description
1 polymer ?
#
loop_
_entity_poly.entity_id
_entity_poly.type
_entity_poly.pdbx_seq_one_letter_code
_entity_poly.pdbx_strand_id
1 'polypeptide(L)'
;MNMNRNKSNFFDTSVRHLQIRRVRWGDTVRVAFMAWLEDGTLIDSSIYSEPPTFTTGTHAVMQGIERLVIGMSVGESKTEMIPPDSAFGPYRPELSCRVSRSWLQAQKIEPLVGLGLEVRKTGGTLAPMIITGLK
;
A
#
# COMPACT_ATOMS: atom_id res chain seq x y z
N MET A 1 33.12 18.44 71.11
CA MET A 1 32.39 17.14 71.06
C MET A 1 32.02 16.83 69.63
N ASN A 2 32.00 15.55 69.29
CA ASN A 2 32.08 14.93 67.96
C ASN A 2 31.00 15.28 66.93
N MET A 3 31.47 15.21 65.67
CA MET A 3 30.75 14.92 64.43
C MET A 3 29.71 13.81 64.53
N ASN A 4 28.65 13.89 63.72
CA ASN A 4 28.27 12.72 62.91
C ASN A 4 27.67 13.12 61.54
N ARG A 5 28.13 12.42 60.51
CA ARG A 5 27.86 12.61 59.07
C ARG A 5 26.81 11.60 58.57
N ASN A 6 26.19 11.93 57.43
CA ASN A 6 25.68 11.04 56.38
C ASN A 6 24.40 10.24 56.70
N LYS A 7 23.51 9.87 55.78
CA LYS A 7 23.40 9.94 54.29
C LYS A 7 21.98 9.47 53.97
N SER A 8 21.30 10.07 53.01
CA SER A 8 20.47 9.30 52.07
C SER A 8 20.28 10.11 50.79
N ASN A 9 21.12 9.76 49.81
CA ASN A 9 20.95 10.11 48.42
C ASN A 9 19.61 9.54 47.95
N PHE A 10 18.63 10.41 47.72
CA PHE A 10 17.49 10.06 46.86
C PHE A 10 17.90 10.35 45.43
N PHE A 11 18.32 9.31 44.73
CA PHE A 11 18.31 9.31 43.27
C PHE A 11 16.85 9.21 42.84
N ASP A 12 16.28 10.31 42.37
CA ASP A 12 15.04 10.29 41.60
C ASP A 12 15.36 9.71 40.22
N THR A 13 15.26 8.38 40.13
CA THR A 13 15.31 7.64 38.87
C THR A 13 13.95 7.72 38.18
N SER A 14 13.45 8.92 37.94
CA SER A 14 12.33 9.10 37.02
C SER A 14 12.84 8.87 35.61
N VAL A 15 12.77 7.61 35.17
CA VAL A 15 12.71 7.27 33.75
C VAL A 15 11.55 8.10 33.21
N ARG A 16 11.86 9.22 32.55
CA ARG A 16 10.88 9.98 31.79
C ARG A 16 10.23 8.98 30.85
N HIS A 17 8.95 8.67 31.05
CA HIS A 17 8.15 8.00 30.04
C HIS A 17 8.36 8.78 28.75
N LEU A 18 9.18 8.24 27.84
CA LEU A 18 9.27 8.74 26.49
C LEU A 18 7.90 8.48 25.89
N GLN A 19 7.04 9.50 25.88
CA GLN A 19 5.80 9.43 25.15
C GLN A 19 6.16 9.27 23.67
N ILE A 20 6.10 8.03 23.20
CA ILE A 20 6.26 7.73 21.79
C ILE A 20 5.07 8.36 21.08
N ARG A 21 5.36 9.38 20.24
CA ARG A 21 4.33 10.02 19.43
C ARG A 21 3.78 8.97 18.47
N ARG A 22 2.46 8.78 18.55
CA ARG A 22 1.71 7.97 17.61
C ARG A 22 1.14 8.85 16.51
N VAL A 23 1.11 8.32 15.29
CA VAL A 23 0.55 8.98 14.11
C VAL A 23 -0.94 9.26 14.33
N ARG A 24 -1.35 10.49 13.99
CA ARG A 24 -2.75 10.94 13.98
C ARG A 24 -3.10 11.50 12.60
N TRP A 25 -4.40 11.59 12.31
CA TRP A 25 -4.87 12.28 11.11
C TRP A 25 -4.31 13.70 11.01
N GLY A 26 -3.85 14.08 9.82
CA GLY A 26 -3.14 15.34 9.57
C GLY A 26 -1.63 15.30 9.80
N ASP A 27 -1.08 14.21 10.35
CA ASP A 27 0.37 14.05 10.43
C ASP A 27 0.97 13.73 9.06
N THR A 28 2.16 14.28 8.79
CA THR A 28 2.99 13.89 7.65
C THR A 28 3.93 12.75 8.05
N VAL A 29 3.88 11.68 7.28
CA VAL A 29 4.64 10.44 7.52
C VAL A 29 5.38 10.02 6.26
N ARG A 30 6.49 9.29 6.44
CA ARG A 30 7.20 8.59 5.37
C ARG A 30 7.16 7.10 5.66
N VAL A 31 6.66 6.31 4.70
CA VAL A 31 6.29 4.92 4.95
C VAL A 31 6.93 4.03 3.91
N ALA A 32 7.79 3.12 4.34
CA ALA A 32 8.22 2.02 3.49
C ALA A 32 7.15 0.92 3.49
N PHE A 33 6.84 0.35 2.34
CA PHE A 33 5.80 -0.68 2.22
C PHE A 33 6.10 -1.70 1.13
N MET A 34 5.41 -2.82 1.23
CA MET A 34 5.27 -3.83 0.19
C MET A 34 3.81 -4.28 0.17
N ALA A 35 3.28 -4.55 -1.01
CA ALA A 35 1.91 -5.01 -1.21
C ALA A 35 1.91 -6.26 -2.10
N TRP A 36 1.15 -7.26 -1.67
CA TRP A 36 1.01 -8.53 -2.37
C TRP A 36 -0.47 -8.89 -2.50
N LEU A 37 -0.78 -9.70 -3.52
CA LEU A 37 -2.04 -10.43 -3.58
C LEU A 37 -2.00 -11.64 -2.64
N GLU A 38 -3.17 -12.23 -2.37
CA GLU A 38 -3.31 -13.42 -1.53
C GLU A 38 -2.52 -14.64 -2.05
N ASP A 39 -2.27 -14.69 -3.36
CA ASP A 39 -1.45 -15.72 -3.99
C ASP A 39 0.07 -15.49 -3.85
N GLY A 40 0.49 -14.41 -3.17
CA GLY A 40 1.88 -14.04 -2.95
C GLY A 40 2.49 -13.17 -4.06
N THR A 41 1.74 -12.85 -5.12
CA THR A 41 2.22 -11.95 -6.18
C THR A 41 2.50 -10.56 -5.62
N LEU A 42 3.74 -10.09 -5.67
CA LEU A 42 4.11 -8.72 -5.33
C LEU A 42 3.53 -7.77 -6.39
N ILE A 43 2.70 -6.82 -5.98
CA ILE A 43 2.06 -5.86 -6.88
C ILE A 43 2.59 -4.44 -6.73
N ASP A 44 3.16 -4.10 -5.58
CA ASP A 44 3.78 -2.80 -5.35
C ASP A 44 4.80 -2.88 -4.21
N SER A 45 5.83 -2.04 -4.27
CA SER A 45 6.89 -1.99 -3.26
C SER A 45 7.65 -0.67 -3.31
N SER A 46 7.91 -0.12 -2.12
CA SER A 46 8.83 1.00 -1.94
C SER A 46 10.28 0.57 -1.67
N ILE A 47 10.63 -0.70 -1.89
CA ILE A 47 12.03 -1.17 -1.72
C ILE A 47 12.88 -0.73 -2.92
N TYR A 48 12.28 -0.73 -4.11
CA TYR A 48 12.96 -0.37 -5.36
C TYR A 48 12.71 1.09 -5.77
N SER A 49 12.03 1.86 -4.93
CA SER A 49 11.67 3.25 -5.14
C SER A 49 11.78 4.04 -3.84
N GLU A 50 11.69 5.37 -3.91
CA GLU A 50 11.71 6.21 -2.71
C GLU A 50 10.41 6.02 -1.90
N PRO A 51 10.47 5.73 -0.59
CA PRO A 51 9.27 5.61 0.23
C PRO A 51 8.40 6.87 0.17
N PRO A 52 7.09 6.74 -0.08
CA PRO A 52 6.20 7.89 -0.18
C PRO A 52 6.18 8.67 1.13
N THR A 53 6.22 9.99 1.00
CA THR A 53 5.92 10.93 2.09
C THR A 53 4.57 11.56 1.82
N PHE A 54 3.64 11.45 2.77
CA PHE A 54 2.28 11.94 2.60
C PHE A 54 1.69 12.43 3.93
N THR A 55 0.71 13.32 3.84
CA THR A 55 -0.09 13.76 4.99
C THR A 55 -1.34 12.89 5.09
N THR A 56 -1.56 12.28 6.25
CA THR A 56 -2.72 11.39 6.46
C THR A 56 -4.04 12.16 6.32
N GLY A 57 -5.00 11.58 5.61
CA GLY A 57 -6.33 12.16 5.37
C GLY A 57 -6.44 13.01 4.12
N THR A 58 -5.37 13.14 3.32
CA THR A 58 -5.40 13.90 2.06
C THR A 58 -5.69 13.03 0.84
N HIS A 59 -5.80 11.71 1.01
CA HIS A 59 -5.97 10.75 -0.08
C HIS A 59 -4.81 10.78 -1.09
N ALA A 60 -3.62 11.14 -0.62
CA ALA A 60 -2.41 11.18 -1.46
C ALA A 60 -1.87 9.77 -1.75
N VAL A 61 -2.23 8.79 -0.92
CA VAL A 61 -1.95 7.36 -1.14
C VAL A 61 -3.23 6.54 -0.99
N MET A 62 -3.14 5.25 -1.27
CA MET A 62 -4.23 4.29 -1.08
C MET A 62 -4.83 4.40 0.34
N GLN A 63 -6.16 4.48 0.44
CA GLN A 63 -6.85 4.68 1.72
C GLN A 63 -6.48 3.62 2.77
N GLY A 64 -6.29 2.37 2.36
CA GLY A 64 -5.82 1.30 3.23
C GLY A 64 -4.48 1.60 3.90
N ILE A 65 -3.52 2.17 3.16
CA ILE A 65 -2.22 2.58 3.68
C ILE A 65 -2.39 3.73 4.69
N GLU A 66 -3.18 4.76 4.36
CA GLU A 66 -3.41 5.88 5.28
C GLU A 66 -4.02 5.43 6.60
N ARG A 67 -5.00 4.51 6.56
CA ARG A 67 -5.64 3.99 7.77
C ARG A 67 -4.69 3.09 8.57
N LEU A 68 -3.87 2.29 7.89
CA LEU A 68 -2.96 1.34 8.53
C LEU A 68 -1.93 2.04 9.41
N VAL A 69 -1.46 3.22 8.98
CA VAL A 69 -0.43 3.98 9.73
C VAL A 69 -0.97 4.73 10.93
N ILE A 70 -2.28 4.93 11.06
CA ILE A 70 -2.86 5.63 12.21
C ILE A 70 -2.58 4.86 13.50
N GLY A 71 -2.06 5.55 14.50
CA GLY A 71 -1.72 4.96 15.80
C GLY A 71 -0.37 4.24 15.84
N MET A 72 0.31 4.11 14.70
CA MET A 72 1.68 3.57 14.64
C MET A 72 2.69 4.56 15.21
N SER A 73 3.84 4.03 15.62
CA SER A 73 5.01 4.79 16.05
C SER A 73 6.13 4.73 15.02
N VAL A 74 7.07 5.68 15.07
CA VAL A 74 8.27 5.63 14.21
C VAL A 74 9.05 4.34 14.46
N GLY A 75 9.40 3.64 13.39
CA GLY A 75 10.11 2.35 13.43
C GLY A 75 9.20 1.12 13.63
N GLU A 76 7.91 1.32 13.87
CA GLU A 76 6.94 0.22 13.92
C GLU A 76 6.69 -0.34 12.52
N SER A 77 6.47 -1.66 12.44
CA SER A 77 6.07 -2.35 11.22
C SER A 77 4.77 -3.10 11.46
N LYS A 78 3.89 -3.08 10.46
CA LYS A 78 2.57 -3.70 10.56
C LYS A 78 2.18 -4.33 9.22
N THR A 79 1.57 -5.50 9.28
CA THR A 79 0.99 -6.20 8.12
C THR A 79 -0.49 -6.38 8.36
N GLU A 80 -1.31 -6.00 7.40
CA GLU A 80 -2.76 -6.13 7.44
C GLU A 80 -3.28 -6.49 6.05
N MET A 81 -4.39 -7.23 6.01
CA MET A 81 -5.13 -7.45 4.78
C MET A 81 -5.99 -6.21 4.50
N ILE A 82 -5.77 -5.58 3.34
CA ILE A 82 -6.54 -4.40 2.92
C ILE A 82 -7.68 -4.87 2.02
N PRO A 83 -8.95 -4.61 2.37
CA PRO A 83 -10.08 -5.00 1.53
C PRO A 83 -10.05 -4.22 0.20
N PRO A 84 -10.59 -4.77 -0.90
CA PRO A 84 -10.55 -4.14 -2.22
C PRO A 84 -11.08 -2.69 -2.21
N ASP A 85 -12.15 -2.40 -1.48
CA ASP A 85 -12.75 -1.07 -1.38
C ASP A 85 -11.83 -0.01 -0.76
N SER A 86 -10.84 -0.42 0.04
CA SER A 86 -9.80 0.46 0.59
C SER A 86 -8.52 0.45 -0.24
N ALA A 87 -8.51 -0.30 -1.34
CA ALA A 87 -7.40 -0.45 -2.28
C ALA A 87 -7.78 0.02 -3.70
N PHE A 88 -7.92 -0.91 -4.65
CA PHE A 88 -8.21 -0.63 -6.07
C PHE A 88 -9.68 -0.83 -6.45
N GLY A 89 -10.55 -1.12 -5.48
CA GLY A 89 -11.94 -1.48 -5.68
C GLY A 89 -12.14 -2.98 -5.98
N PRO A 90 -13.41 -3.45 -6.00
CA PRO A 90 -13.72 -4.83 -6.26
C PRO A 90 -13.39 -5.21 -7.71
N TYR A 91 -13.13 -6.49 -7.94
CA TYR A 91 -13.04 -7.02 -9.30
C TYR A 91 -14.35 -6.77 -10.06
N ARG A 92 -14.23 -6.28 -11.29
CA ARG A 92 -15.37 -5.92 -12.15
C ARG A 92 -15.44 -6.88 -13.35
N PRO A 93 -16.27 -7.93 -13.30
CA PRO A 93 -16.38 -8.91 -14.38
C PRO A 93 -16.70 -8.29 -15.73
N GLU A 94 -17.46 -7.19 -15.73
CA GLU A 94 -17.85 -6.43 -16.92
C GLU A 94 -16.68 -5.71 -17.62
N LEU A 95 -15.53 -5.56 -16.96
CA LEU A 95 -14.30 -5.06 -17.57
C LEU A 95 -13.43 -6.16 -18.19
N SER A 96 -13.91 -7.40 -18.17
CA SER A 96 -13.27 -8.55 -18.82
C SER A 96 -14.11 -9.03 -20.00
N CYS A 97 -13.44 -9.52 -21.05
CA CYS A 97 -14.12 -10.20 -22.14
C CYS A 97 -13.30 -11.40 -22.62
N ARG A 98 -13.99 -12.37 -23.21
CA ARG A 98 -13.35 -13.45 -23.95
C ARG A 98 -13.51 -13.17 -25.44
N VAL A 99 -12.42 -13.29 -26.18
CA VAL A 99 -12.41 -13.19 -27.63
C VAL A 99 -11.95 -14.51 -28.22
N SER A 100 -12.38 -14.82 -29.44
CA SER A 100 -11.90 -16.01 -30.13
C SER A 100 -10.48 -15.80 -30.68
N ARG A 101 -9.74 -16.89 -30.85
CA ARG A 101 -8.44 -16.86 -31.54
C ARG A 101 -8.56 -16.34 -32.97
N SER A 102 -9.64 -16.69 -33.67
CA SER A 102 -9.94 -16.20 -35.02
C SER A 102 -10.14 -14.68 -35.05
N TRP A 103 -10.75 -14.10 -34.02
CA TRP A 103 -10.90 -12.64 -33.94
C TRP A 103 -9.54 -11.95 -33.83
N LEU A 104 -8.64 -12.47 -32.99
CA LEU A 104 -7.26 -11.94 -32.86
C LEU A 104 -6.47 -12.08 -34.17
N GLN A 105 -6.56 -13.24 -34.83
CA GLN A 105 -5.91 -13.48 -36.13
C GLN A 105 -6.40 -12.52 -37.22
N ALA A 106 -7.70 -12.23 -37.26
CA ALA A 106 -8.25 -11.25 -38.20
C ALA A 106 -7.68 -9.84 -37.98
N GLN A 107 -7.31 -9.51 -36.74
CA GLN A 107 -6.60 -8.27 -36.39
C GLN A 107 -5.08 -8.37 -36.56
N LYS A 108 -4.55 -9.52 -37.00
CA LYS A 108 -3.11 -9.83 -37.08
C LYS A 108 -2.39 -9.68 -35.74
N ILE A 109 -3.08 -9.99 -34.65
CA ILE A 109 -2.54 -9.98 -33.28
C ILE A 109 -2.08 -11.39 -32.92
N GLU A 110 -0.80 -11.53 -32.59
CA GLU A 110 -0.27 -12.74 -31.97
C GLU A 110 -0.56 -12.72 -30.46
N PRO A 111 -1.31 -13.70 -29.91
CA PRO A 111 -1.71 -13.67 -28.51
C PRO A 111 -0.55 -13.98 -27.57
N LEU A 112 -0.20 -13.01 -26.72
CA LEU A 112 0.77 -13.19 -25.64
C LEU A 112 0.15 -12.69 -24.32
N VAL A 113 0.22 -13.49 -23.25
CA VAL A 113 -0.23 -13.06 -21.92
C VAL A 113 0.62 -11.87 -21.48
N GLY A 114 -0.02 -10.82 -20.97
CA GLY A 114 0.61 -9.55 -20.64
C GLY A 114 0.63 -8.55 -21.82
N LEU A 115 0.25 -8.95 -23.04
CA LEU A 115 0.17 -8.03 -24.17
C LEU A 115 -0.96 -7.02 -23.96
N GLY A 116 -0.59 -5.74 -23.96
CA GLY A 116 -1.52 -4.61 -23.97
C GLY A 116 -2.09 -4.35 -25.36
N LEU A 117 -3.39 -4.08 -25.43
CA LEU A 117 -4.14 -3.81 -26.65
C LEU A 117 -5.02 -2.57 -26.47
N GLU A 118 -5.12 -1.73 -27.49
CA GLU A 118 -6.17 -0.72 -27.56
C GLU A 118 -7.38 -1.29 -28.30
N VAL A 119 -8.47 -1.51 -27.56
CA VAL A 119 -9.70 -2.09 -28.10
C VAL A 119 -10.76 -1.01 -28.25
N ARG A 120 -11.31 -0.87 -29.45
CA ARG A 120 -12.46 -0.01 -29.69
C ARG A 120 -13.73 -0.70 -29.19
N LYS A 121 -14.36 -0.11 -28.17
CA LYS A 121 -15.66 -0.56 -27.64
C LYS A 121 -16.78 -0.22 -28.61
N THR A 122 -17.95 -0.86 -28.45
CA THR A 122 -19.14 -0.64 -29.28
C THR A 122 -19.60 0.82 -29.32
N GLY A 123 -19.30 1.61 -28.28
CA GLY A 123 -19.56 3.05 -28.22
C GLY A 123 -18.52 3.95 -28.90
N GLY A 124 -17.55 3.40 -29.62
CA GLY A 124 -16.49 4.15 -30.31
C GLY A 124 -15.28 4.53 -29.44
N THR A 125 -15.41 4.46 -28.11
CA THR A 125 -14.31 4.73 -27.16
C THR A 125 -13.21 3.66 -27.26
N LEU A 126 -11.95 4.09 -27.33
CA LEU A 126 -10.80 3.21 -27.18
C LEU A 126 -10.59 2.87 -25.70
N ALA A 127 -10.28 1.62 -25.39
CA ALA A 127 -9.98 1.17 -24.05
C ALA A 127 -8.69 0.33 -24.05
N PRO A 128 -7.74 0.64 -23.15
CA PRO A 128 -6.60 -0.24 -22.94
C PRO A 128 -7.09 -1.54 -22.28
N MET A 129 -6.66 -2.66 -22.84
CA MET A 129 -6.93 -4.01 -22.35
C MET A 129 -5.63 -4.80 -22.31
N ILE A 130 -5.59 -5.86 -21.50
CA ILE A 130 -4.42 -6.76 -21.42
C ILE A 130 -4.89 -8.19 -21.59
N ILE A 131 -4.13 -9.00 -22.32
CA ILE A 131 -4.40 -10.43 -22.42
C ILE A 131 -3.97 -11.09 -21.11
N THR A 132 -4.92 -11.58 -20.30
CA THR A 132 -4.63 -12.18 -18.99
C THR A 132 -4.51 -13.70 -19.02
N GLY A 133 -4.92 -14.36 -20.10
CA GLY A 133 -4.83 -15.81 -20.19
C GLY A 133 -5.21 -16.34 -21.57
N LEU A 134 -4.62 -17.48 -21.93
CA LEU A 134 -4.94 -18.22 -23.14
C LEU A 134 -5.58 -19.54 -22.72
N LYS A 135 -6.74 -19.82 -23.31
CA LYS A 135 -7.45 -21.09 -23.15
C LYS A 135 -7.63 -21.74 -24.51
#